data_AF-A0A1I1EAJ5-F1
#
_entry.id   AF-A0A1I1EAJ5-F1
#
_cell.length_a   1.000
_cell.length_b   1.000
_cell.length_c   1.000
_cell.angle_alpha   90.00
_cell.angle_beta   90.00
_cell.angle_gamma   90.00
#
_symmetry.space_group_name_H-M   'P 1'
#
loop_
_entity.id
_entity.type
_entity.pdbx_description
1 polymer ?
#
loop_
_entity_poly.entity_id
_entity_poly.type
_entity_poly.pdbx_seq_one_letter_code
_entity_poly.pdbx_strand_id
1 'polypeptide(L)'
;MKFLGILISVAFLGGPIMHAQLIQPVNPQNPTALIKTSLGEITVELFVDKSPVTASNFIKLANKGFYNGLIFHRVIDNFMIQTGDPNGNGTGGPGYTIRDEFSSRLKHSQAGVLSMANAGPNTGGSQFFITLAPTTWLDGKHAIFGQVIRGMDIVRKIGRVKVDLNDRPIQPVKMEKVFIMVPKQQQRQQKKVEK
;
A
#
# COMPACT_ATOMS: atom_id res chain seq x y z
N MET A 1 18.43 18.06 57.46
CA MET A 1 19.22 17.45 56.37
C MET A 1 18.37 17.45 55.10
N LYS A 2 18.72 18.28 54.10
CA LYS A 2 18.01 18.35 52.82
C LYS A 2 18.62 17.30 51.89
N PHE A 3 17.85 16.27 51.50
CA PHE A 3 18.26 15.32 50.47
C PHE A 3 18.01 15.96 49.10
N LEU A 4 19.10 16.28 48.41
CA LEU A 4 19.10 16.76 47.03
C LEU A 4 19.10 15.53 46.11
N GLY A 5 17.95 15.21 45.51
CA GLY A 5 17.83 14.15 44.51
C GLY A 5 18.33 14.64 43.15
N ILE A 6 19.38 14.02 42.63
CA ILE A 6 19.92 14.26 41.28
C ILE A 6 19.01 13.59 40.26
N LEU A 7 18.34 14.38 39.42
CA LEU A 7 17.63 13.88 38.23
C LEU A 7 18.67 13.60 37.13
N ILE A 8 18.87 12.32 36.79
CA ILE A 8 19.61 11.92 35.59
C ILE A 8 18.64 12.07 34.41
N SER A 9 18.79 13.18 33.67
CA SER A 9 18.10 13.36 32.39
C SER A 9 18.82 12.52 31.33
N VAL A 10 18.22 11.38 30.97
CA VAL A 10 18.64 10.62 29.78
C VAL A 10 18.06 11.34 28.56
N ALA A 11 18.86 12.20 27.95
CA ALA A 11 18.54 12.80 26.66
C ALA A 11 18.60 11.72 25.57
N PHE A 12 17.44 11.19 25.17
CA PHE A 12 17.32 10.47 23.91
C PHE A 12 17.49 11.49 22.77
N LEU A 13 18.68 11.52 22.17
CA LEU A 13 18.92 12.15 20.87
C LEU A 13 18.26 11.31 19.75
N GLY A 14 16.94 11.20 19.80
CA GLY A 14 16.14 10.70 18.69
C GLY A 14 15.81 11.86 17.78
N GLY A 15 16.51 11.98 16.64
CA GLY A 15 16.05 12.85 15.55
C GLY A 15 14.60 12.53 15.19
N PRO A 16 13.84 13.48 14.62
CA PRO A 16 12.43 13.26 14.32
C PRO A 16 12.33 12.05 13.38
N ILE A 17 11.77 10.96 13.90
CA ILE A 17 11.31 9.85 13.07
C ILE A 17 10.31 10.50 12.12
N MET A 18 10.66 10.63 10.83
CA MET A 18 9.71 11.07 9.81
C MET A 18 8.60 10.03 9.78
N HIS A 19 7.54 10.28 10.54
CA HIS A 19 6.33 9.49 10.47
C HIS A 19 5.81 9.67 9.05
N ALA A 20 5.58 8.57 8.33
CA ALA A 20 4.77 8.63 7.13
C ALA A 20 3.47 9.34 7.49
N GLN A 21 3.16 10.42 6.81
CA GLN A 21 1.92 11.15 7.06
C GLN A 21 0.79 10.24 6.56
N LEU A 22 0.04 9.66 7.51
CA LEU A 22 -0.99 8.65 7.23
C LEU A 22 -2.30 9.34 6.84
N ILE A 23 -3.05 8.79 5.87
CA ILE A 23 -4.36 9.35 5.48
C ILE A 23 -5.44 9.03 6.50
N GLN A 24 -5.24 7.96 7.28
CA GLN A 24 -6.09 7.56 8.39
C GLN A 24 -5.20 7.07 9.53
N PRO A 25 -5.61 7.24 10.81
CA PRO A 25 -4.97 6.52 11.91
C PRO A 25 -4.99 5.02 11.62
N VAL A 26 -3.89 4.32 11.94
CA VAL A 26 -3.81 2.86 11.71
C VAL A 26 -4.89 2.16 12.51
N ASN A 27 -5.72 1.34 11.85
CA ASN A 27 -6.73 0.53 12.50
C ASN A 27 -6.17 -0.88 12.80
N PRO A 28 -5.98 -1.28 14.07
CA PRO A 28 -5.43 -2.60 14.41
C PRO A 28 -6.30 -3.80 14.00
N GLN A 29 -7.58 -3.56 13.67
CA GLN A 29 -8.50 -4.59 13.18
C GLN A 29 -8.37 -4.82 11.66
N ASN A 30 -7.71 -3.91 10.94
CA ASN A 30 -7.44 -4.07 9.52
C ASN A 30 -6.25 -5.03 9.29
N PRO A 31 -6.31 -5.90 8.27
CA PRO A 31 -5.15 -6.63 7.80
C PRO A 31 -4.05 -5.70 7.30
N THR A 32 -2.83 -6.19 7.37
CA THR A 32 -1.67 -5.55 6.76
C THR A 32 -1.07 -6.46 5.70
N ALA A 33 -0.32 -5.90 4.76
CA ALA A 33 0.48 -6.67 3.82
C ALA A 33 1.94 -6.23 3.83
N LEU A 34 2.85 -7.19 3.82
CA LEU A 34 4.27 -6.99 3.57
C LEU A 34 4.55 -7.27 2.09
N ILE A 35 4.90 -6.23 1.35
CA ILE A 35 5.32 -6.30 -0.05
C ILE A 35 6.85 -6.29 -0.06
N LYS A 36 7.46 -7.46 -0.29
CA LYS A 36 8.90 -7.56 -0.53
C LYS A 36 9.17 -7.20 -1.98
N THR A 37 10.00 -6.17 -2.19
CA THR A 37 10.42 -5.74 -3.52
C THR A 37 11.92 -5.93 -3.70
N SER A 38 12.38 -5.93 -4.93
CA SER A 38 13.81 -5.97 -5.25
C SER A 38 14.61 -4.76 -4.73
N LEU A 39 13.95 -3.71 -4.22
CA LEU A 39 14.59 -2.51 -3.67
C LEU A 39 14.40 -2.33 -2.15
N GLY A 40 13.65 -3.22 -1.50
CA GLY A 40 13.34 -3.18 -0.06
C GLY A 40 11.91 -3.62 0.26
N GLU A 41 11.51 -3.49 1.51
CA GLU A 41 10.19 -3.92 1.99
C GLU A 41 9.24 -2.74 2.23
N ILE A 42 7.98 -2.92 1.85
CA ILE A 42 6.91 -1.95 2.09
C ILE A 42 5.82 -2.65 2.91
N THR A 43 5.43 -2.07 4.05
CA THR A 43 4.28 -2.55 4.82
C THR A 43 3.10 -1.61 4.64
N VAL A 44 1.95 -2.17 4.28
CA VAL A 44 0.72 -1.43 4.02
C VAL A 44 -0.40 -1.91 4.93
N GLU A 45 -1.25 -1.00 5.38
CA GLU A 45 -2.56 -1.31 5.95
C GLU A 45 -3.59 -1.43 4.82
N LEU A 46 -4.51 -2.38 4.95
CA LEU A 46 -5.58 -2.64 3.99
C LEU A 46 -6.93 -2.31 4.62
N PHE A 47 -7.65 -1.33 4.04
CA PHE A 47 -8.89 -0.79 4.59
C PHE A 47 -10.10 -1.68 4.30
N VAL A 48 -10.12 -2.89 4.85
CA VAL A 48 -11.28 -3.80 4.74
C VAL A 48 -12.55 -3.21 5.39
N ASP A 49 -12.39 -2.26 6.31
CA ASP A 49 -13.47 -1.52 6.97
C ASP A 49 -14.10 -0.41 6.10
N LYS A 50 -13.36 0.10 5.10
CA LYS A 50 -13.79 1.24 4.27
C LYS A 50 -14.00 0.89 2.79
N SER A 51 -13.19 -0.03 2.28
CA SER A 51 -13.20 -0.51 0.88
C SER A 51 -13.14 -2.04 0.85
N PRO A 52 -14.17 -2.72 1.41
CA PRO A 52 -14.14 -4.16 1.65
C PRO A 52 -13.96 -5.00 0.38
N VAL A 53 -14.58 -4.64 -0.74
CA VAL A 53 -14.44 -5.40 -2.00
C VAL A 53 -13.03 -5.27 -2.55
N THR A 54 -12.51 -4.05 -2.60
CA THR A 54 -11.21 -3.73 -3.18
C THR A 54 -10.07 -4.33 -2.36
N ALA A 55 -10.10 -4.12 -1.03
CA ALA A 55 -9.10 -4.66 -0.12
C ALA A 55 -9.15 -6.19 -0.07
N SER A 56 -10.34 -6.80 -0.02
CA SER A 56 -10.47 -8.27 -0.02
C SER A 56 -10.02 -8.89 -1.34
N ASN A 57 -10.25 -8.21 -2.46
CA ASN A 57 -9.73 -8.65 -3.76
C ASN A 57 -8.19 -8.67 -3.78
N PHE A 58 -7.55 -7.61 -3.28
CA PHE A 58 -6.09 -7.58 -3.13
C PHE A 58 -5.60 -8.74 -2.23
N ILE A 59 -6.23 -8.96 -1.07
CA ILE A 59 -5.88 -10.05 -0.14
C ILE A 59 -6.00 -11.42 -0.81
N LYS A 60 -7.11 -11.66 -1.51
CA LYS A 60 -7.37 -12.91 -2.24
C LYS A 60 -6.29 -13.18 -3.28
N LEU A 61 -5.92 -12.18 -4.07
CA LEU A 61 -4.89 -12.31 -5.11
C LEU A 61 -3.50 -12.52 -4.49
N ALA A 62 -3.15 -11.78 -3.45
CA ALA A 62 -1.89 -11.94 -2.72
C ALA A 62 -1.74 -13.35 -2.13
N ASN A 63 -2.78 -13.88 -1.47
CA ASN A 63 -2.76 -15.24 -0.90
C ASN A 63 -2.61 -16.34 -1.95
N LYS A 64 -3.06 -16.10 -3.19
CA LYS A 64 -2.84 -17.01 -4.33
C LYS A 64 -1.45 -16.86 -4.96
N GLY A 65 -0.62 -15.95 -4.45
CA GLY A 65 0.69 -15.64 -5.03
C GLY A 65 0.62 -14.87 -6.34
N PHE A 66 -0.54 -14.31 -6.71
CA PHE A 66 -0.75 -13.63 -8.00
C PHE A 66 0.25 -12.51 -8.26
N TYR A 67 0.63 -11.77 -7.21
CA TYR A 67 1.54 -10.63 -7.30
C TYR A 67 3.03 -11.01 -7.32
N ASN A 68 3.38 -12.28 -7.08
CA ASN A 68 4.77 -12.69 -6.96
C ASN A 68 5.48 -12.61 -8.31
N GLY A 69 6.60 -11.91 -8.35
CA GLY A 69 7.40 -11.68 -9.56
C GLY A 69 6.89 -10.55 -10.45
N LEU A 70 5.71 -9.97 -10.17
CA LEU A 70 5.16 -8.89 -10.99
C LEU A 70 5.97 -7.60 -10.81
N ILE A 71 6.00 -6.78 -11.86
CA ILE A 71 6.80 -5.56 -11.89
C ILE A 71 5.98 -4.29 -11.65
N PHE A 72 6.65 -3.27 -11.12
CA PHE A 72 6.19 -1.89 -11.25
C PHE A 72 6.39 -1.47 -12.71
N HIS A 73 5.34 -1.58 -13.52
CA HIS A 73 5.43 -1.39 -14.97
C HIS A 73 5.32 0.08 -15.39
N ARG A 74 4.90 0.97 -14.48
CA ARG A 74 4.81 2.41 -14.72
C ARG A 74 5.18 3.20 -13.46
N VAL A 75 6.14 4.12 -13.57
CA VAL A 75 6.67 4.91 -12.47
C VAL A 75 6.80 6.36 -12.92
N ILE A 76 6.13 7.27 -12.21
CA ILE A 76 6.17 8.70 -12.50
C ILE A 76 6.53 9.43 -11.22
N ASP A 77 7.71 10.07 -11.21
CA ASP A 77 8.18 10.82 -10.05
C ASP A 77 7.19 11.94 -9.67
N ASN A 78 7.05 12.18 -8.37
CA ASN A 78 6.06 13.09 -7.79
C ASN A 78 4.59 12.81 -8.17
N PHE A 79 4.29 11.60 -8.66
CA PHE A 79 2.92 11.17 -8.92
C PHE A 79 2.62 9.82 -8.28
N MET A 80 3.08 8.71 -8.87
CA MET A 80 2.77 7.36 -8.38
C MET A 80 3.69 6.27 -8.93
N ILE A 81 3.67 5.11 -8.28
CA ILE A 81 4.24 3.85 -8.77
C ILE A 81 3.11 2.83 -8.99
N GLN A 82 2.91 2.35 -10.23
CA GLN A 82 1.83 1.44 -10.61
C GLN A 82 2.37 0.04 -10.91
N THR A 83 1.62 -0.97 -10.47
CA THR A 83 2.01 -2.39 -10.48
C THR A 83 0.76 -3.29 -10.56
N GLY A 84 0.94 -4.61 -10.42
CA GLY A 84 -0.15 -5.58 -10.33
C GLY A 84 -0.67 -6.10 -11.67
N ASP A 85 0.07 -5.86 -12.76
CA ASP A 85 -0.23 -6.40 -14.09
C ASP A 85 0.57 -7.70 -14.36
N PRO A 86 -0.09 -8.85 -14.61
CA PRO A 86 0.59 -10.10 -14.99
C PRO A 86 1.32 -10.05 -16.34
N ASN A 87 0.85 -9.21 -17.28
CA ASN A 87 1.52 -9.04 -18.58
C ASN A 87 2.71 -8.07 -18.48
N GLY A 88 2.75 -7.25 -17.42
CA GLY A 88 3.78 -6.25 -17.18
C GLY A 88 3.80 -5.09 -18.19
N ASN A 89 2.75 -4.86 -18.95
CA ASN A 89 2.66 -3.82 -20.00
C ASN A 89 1.49 -2.83 -19.78
N GLY A 90 0.80 -2.91 -18.64
CA GLY A 90 -0.34 -2.10 -18.25
C GLY A 90 -1.70 -2.65 -18.71
N THR A 91 -1.77 -3.76 -19.43
CA THR A 91 -3.02 -4.24 -20.07
C THR A 91 -3.64 -5.49 -19.45
N GLY A 92 -2.89 -6.21 -18.61
CA GLY A 92 -3.40 -7.44 -18.00
C GLY A 92 -4.18 -7.20 -16.71
N GLY A 93 -4.70 -8.31 -16.17
CA GLY A 93 -5.51 -8.32 -14.97
C GLY A 93 -5.78 -9.75 -14.48
N PRO A 94 -6.64 -9.93 -13.47
CA PRO A 94 -6.89 -11.23 -12.86
C PRO A 94 -7.94 -12.06 -13.61
N GLY A 95 -8.34 -11.63 -14.81
CA GLY A 95 -9.41 -12.26 -15.61
C GLY A 95 -10.83 -11.84 -15.23
N TYR A 96 -10.99 -10.87 -14.33
CA TYR A 96 -12.28 -10.31 -13.91
C TYR A 96 -12.11 -8.86 -13.46
N THR A 97 -13.24 -8.15 -13.32
CA THR A 97 -13.28 -6.79 -12.76
C THR A 97 -14.07 -6.74 -11.45
N ILE A 98 -13.87 -5.66 -10.69
CA ILE A 98 -14.59 -5.34 -9.46
C ILE A 98 -15.21 -3.94 -9.54
N ARG A 99 -16.31 -3.74 -8.80
CA ARG A 99 -16.97 -2.43 -8.65
C ARG A 99 -16.08 -1.45 -7.89
N ASP A 100 -16.24 -0.16 -8.19
CA ASP A 100 -15.54 0.89 -7.46
C ASP A 100 -16.12 1.06 -6.04
N GLU A 101 -15.25 1.47 -5.10
CA GLU A 101 -15.59 1.81 -3.73
C GLU A 101 -15.01 3.18 -3.38
N PHE A 102 -15.85 4.20 -3.38
CA PHE A 102 -15.47 5.56 -3.03
C PHE A 102 -16.00 5.93 -1.66
N SER A 103 -15.18 6.65 -0.89
CA SER A 103 -15.56 7.19 0.42
C SER A 103 -15.21 8.67 0.48
N SER A 104 -16.10 9.50 1.04
CA SER A 104 -15.80 10.90 1.32
C SER A 104 -14.65 11.07 2.32
N ARG A 105 -14.37 10.05 3.13
CA ARG A 105 -13.30 10.02 4.13
C ARG A 105 -11.94 9.60 3.57
N LEU A 106 -11.91 9.02 2.37
CA LEU A 106 -10.67 8.58 1.73
C LEU A 106 -10.34 9.54 0.60
N LYS A 107 -9.17 10.19 0.70
CA LYS A 107 -8.70 11.20 -0.24
C LYS A 107 -7.24 10.93 -0.60
N HIS A 108 -6.88 11.20 -1.84
CA HIS A 108 -5.49 11.19 -2.29
C HIS A 108 -4.76 12.47 -1.85
N SER A 109 -4.82 12.80 -0.57
CA SER A 109 -4.32 14.06 -0.01
C SER A 109 -2.81 14.06 0.27
N GLN A 110 -2.13 12.92 0.10
CA GLN A 110 -0.70 12.77 0.35
C GLN A 110 -0.10 11.54 -0.34
N ALA A 111 1.22 11.39 -0.22
CA ALA A 111 1.96 10.22 -0.63
C ALA A 111 1.62 8.98 0.23
N GLY A 112 1.85 7.78 -0.30
CA GLY A 112 1.67 6.52 0.42
C GLY A 112 0.23 6.00 0.42
N VAL A 113 -0.64 6.54 -0.43
CA VAL A 113 -2.02 6.03 -0.60
C VAL A 113 -2.01 4.88 -1.59
N LEU A 114 -2.62 3.75 -1.22
CA LEU A 114 -2.85 2.63 -2.12
C LEU A 114 -4.22 2.77 -2.79
N SER A 115 -4.25 2.73 -4.12
CA SER A 115 -5.46 2.94 -4.89
C SER A 115 -5.52 2.06 -6.12
N MET A 116 -6.72 1.62 -6.49
CA MET A 116 -6.96 0.68 -7.59
C MET A 116 -6.86 1.39 -8.95
N ALA A 117 -6.04 0.85 -9.85
CA ALA A 117 -6.04 1.29 -11.24
C ALA A 117 -7.25 0.71 -11.97
N ASN A 118 -7.77 1.43 -12.97
CA ASN A 118 -8.93 1.01 -13.75
C ASN A 118 -8.86 1.58 -15.18
N ALA A 119 -9.71 1.09 -16.07
CA ALA A 119 -9.90 1.56 -17.44
C ALA A 119 -11.25 2.30 -17.61
N GLY A 120 -11.78 2.84 -16.50
CA GLY A 120 -13.13 3.42 -16.41
C GLY A 120 -13.91 2.88 -15.21
N PRO A 121 -15.15 3.37 -14.99
CA PRO A 121 -15.96 3.00 -13.84
C PRO A 121 -16.17 1.47 -13.74
N ASN A 122 -16.01 0.92 -12.53
CA ASN A 122 -16.21 -0.50 -12.21
C ASN A 122 -15.32 -1.48 -13.00
N THR A 123 -14.11 -1.04 -13.37
CA THR A 123 -13.13 -1.87 -14.09
C THR A 123 -11.84 -2.10 -13.30
N GLY A 124 -11.89 -1.92 -11.97
CA GLY A 124 -10.78 -2.33 -11.11
C GLY A 124 -10.50 -3.82 -11.25
N GLY A 125 -9.25 -4.24 -11.11
CA GLY A 125 -8.84 -5.62 -11.31
C GLY A 125 -7.76 -6.02 -10.31
N SER A 126 -6.54 -6.20 -10.79
CA SER A 126 -5.36 -6.49 -9.96
C SER A 126 -4.35 -5.36 -9.93
N GLN A 127 -4.44 -4.43 -10.89
CA GLN A 127 -3.50 -3.34 -10.98
C GLN A 127 -3.81 -2.27 -9.93
N PHE A 128 -2.77 -1.82 -9.23
CA PHE A 128 -2.89 -0.77 -8.23
C PHE A 128 -1.67 0.14 -8.28
N PHE A 129 -1.78 1.30 -7.65
CA PHE A 129 -0.68 2.24 -7.52
C PHE A 129 -0.52 2.73 -6.09
N ILE A 130 0.70 3.19 -5.78
CA ILE A 130 1.04 3.88 -4.54
C ILE A 130 1.43 5.31 -4.89
N THR A 131 0.79 6.30 -4.26
CA THR A 131 1.07 7.72 -4.54
C THR A 131 2.44 8.16 -4.00
N LEU A 132 3.11 9.05 -4.72
CA LEU A 132 4.36 9.71 -4.32
C LEU A 132 4.14 11.15 -3.85
N ALA A 133 2.96 11.72 -4.11
CA ALA A 133 2.53 13.06 -3.73
C ALA A 133 0.99 13.11 -3.56
N PRO A 134 0.40 14.22 -3.10
CA PRO A 134 -1.04 14.44 -3.20
C PRO A 134 -1.52 14.40 -4.66
N THR A 135 -2.61 13.68 -4.93
CA THR A 135 -3.19 13.49 -6.27
C THR A 135 -4.71 13.60 -6.25
N THR A 136 -5.23 14.70 -5.69
CA THR A 136 -6.67 14.90 -5.40
C THR A 136 -7.58 14.82 -6.63
N TRP A 137 -7.06 15.05 -7.84
CA TRP A 137 -7.80 14.88 -9.10
C TRP A 137 -8.21 13.43 -9.41
N LEU A 138 -7.68 12.45 -8.65
CA LEU A 138 -8.04 11.02 -8.70
C LEU A 138 -9.18 10.66 -7.73
N ASP A 139 -9.58 11.57 -6.84
CA ASP A 139 -10.68 11.33 -5.90
C ASP A 139 -11.99 11.05 -6.65
N GLY A 140 -12.69 9.98 -6.24
CA GLY A 140 -13.93 9.54 -6.90
C GLY A 140 -13.72 8.89 -8.28
N LYS A 141 -12.46 8.67 -8.69
CA LYS A 141 -12.11 7.95 -9.93
C LYS A 141 -11.37 6.64 -9.66
N HIS A 142 -10.59 6.58 -8.58
CA HIS A 142 -9.83 5.40 -8.18
C HIS A 142 -10.13 5.04 -6.72
N ALA A 143 -10.45 3.77 -6.49
CA ALA A 143 -10.83 3.27 -5.18
C ALA A 143 -9.59 3.15 -4.27
N ILE A 144 -9.52 3.99 -3.24
CA ILE A 144 -8.49 3.89 -2.19
C ILE A 144 -8.81 2.67 -1.33
N PHE A 145 -7.84 1.79 -1.13
CA PHE A 145 -8.05 0.55 -0.36
C PHE A 145 -6.96 0.29 0.68
N GLY A 146 -6.01 1.21 0.86
CA GLY A 146 -4.99 1.07 1.88
C GLY A 146 -4.05 2.27 1.96
N GLN A 147 -3.07 2.15 2.85
CA GLN A 147 -2.02 3.14 3.02
C GLN A 147 -0.69 2.48 3.42
N VAL A 148 0.42 3.09 3.06
CA VAL A 148 1.75 2.67 3.52
C VAL A 148 1.92 3.09 4.98
N ILE A 149 2.24 2.11 5.83
CA ILE A 149 2.51 2.33 7.25
C ILE A 149 4.01 2.23 7.57
N ARG A 150 4.80 1.53 6.75
CA ARG A 150 6.27 1.47 6.83
C ARG A 150 6.89 1.29 5.43
N GLY A 151 8.09 1.82 5.20
CA GLY A 151 8.80 1.67 3.93
C GLY A 151 8.49 2.75 2.89
N MET A 152 8.09 3.96 3.31
CA MET A 152 7.88 5.08 2.39
C MET A 152 9.16 5.55 1.70
N ASP A 153 10.31 5.37 2.34
CA ASP A 153 11.63 5.54 1.74
C ASP A 153 11.85 4.57 0.58
N ILE A 154 11.40 3.32 0.70
CA ILE A 154 11.43 2.34 -0.40
C ILE A 154 10.49 2.74 -1.52
N VAL A 155 9.25 3.16 -1.21
CA VAL A 155 8.30 3.69 -2.22
C VAL A 155 8.93 4.85 -3.01
N ARG A 156 9.55 5.82 -2.33
CA ARG A 156 10.25 6.94 -2.96
C ARG A 156 11.48 6.50 -3.76
N LYS A 157 12.21 5.48 -3.28
CA LYS A 157 13.34 4.89 -4.01
C LYS A 157 12.89 4.26 -5.33
N ILE A 158 11.76 3.54 -5.33
CA ILE A 158 11.13 3.04 -6.56
C ILE A 158 10.70 4.20 -7.45
N GLY A 159 10.10 5.25 -6.88
CA GLY A 159 9.66 6.44 -7.61
C GLY A 159 10.74 7.22 -8.36
N ARG A 160 12.02 7.00 -8.03
CA ARG A 160 13.17 7.72 -8.60
C ARG A 160 14.04 6.85 -9.53
N VAL A 161 13.62 5.63 -9.84
CA VAL A 161 14.36 4.79 -10.80
C VAL A 161 14.31 5.42 -12.19
N LYS A 162 15.35 5.17 -13.01
CA LYS A 162 15.34 5.62 -14.40
C LYS A 162 14.25 4.88 -15.18
N VAL A 163 13.46 5.64 -15.94
CA VAL A 163 12.37 5.14 -16.79
C VAL A 163 12.64 5.41 -18.27
N ASP A 164 11.98 4.66 -19.15
CA ASP A 164 11.93 4.92 -20.58
C ASP A 164 10.87 5.99 -20.94
N LEU A 165 10.64 6.19 -22.25
CA LEU A 165 9.67 7.16 -22.75
C LEU A 165 8.20 6.84 -22.42
N ASN A 166 7.90 5.63 -21.94
CA ASN A 166 6.57 5.17 -21.55
C ASN A 166 6.42 5.08 -20.02
N ASP A 167 7.27 5.79 -19.27
CA ASP A 167 7.33 5.76 -17.80
C ASP A 167 7.67 4.37 -17.23
N ARG A 168 8.20 3.45 -18.02
CA ARG A 168 8.54 2.10 -17.57
C ARG A 168 9.97 2.08 -17.01
N PRO A 169 10.22 1.52 -15.81
CA PRO A 169 11.58 1.35 -15.30
C PRO A 169 12.49 0.59 -16.27
N ILE A 170 13.64 1.19 -16.62
CA ILE A 170 14.66 0.59 -17.51
C ILE A 170 15.19 -0.71 -16.88
N GLN A 171 15.46 -0.66 -15.57
CA GLN A 171 15.74 -1.85 -14.78
C GLN A 171 14.45 -2.24 -14.04
N PRO A 172 13.88 -3.42 -14.30
CA PRO A 172 12.62 -3.81 -13.69
C PRO A 172 12.70 -3.88 -12.17
N VAL A 173 11.79 -3.19 -11.49
CA VAL A 173 11.55 -3.35 -10.05
C VAL A 173 10.43 -4.36 -9.87
N LYS A 174 10.67 -5.41 -9.07
CA LYS A 174 9.73 -6.53 -8.87
C LYS A 174 9.14 -6.53 -7.47
N MET A 175 7.88 -6.93 -7.36
CA MET A 175 7.30 -7.47 -6.13
C MET A 175 7.72 -8.94 -6.04
N GLU A 176 8.77 -9.23 -5.28
CA GLU A 176 9.29 -10.59 -5.12
C GLU A 176 8.28 -11.49 -4.42
N LYS A 177 7.64 -10.97 -3.37
CA LYS A 177 6.62 -11.69 -2.62
C LYS A 177 5.69 -10.76 -1.87
N VAL A 178 4.42 -11.13 -1.77
CA VAL A 178 3.42 -10.40 -0.96
C VAL A 178 2.89 -11.32 0.14
N PHE A 179 2.97 -10.89 1.40
CA PHE A 179 2.47 -11.64 2.55
C PHE A 179 1.32 -10.88 3.20
N ILE A 180 0.17 -11.54 3.40
CA ILE A 180 -0.94 -10.98 4.18
C ILE A 180 -0.75 -11.32 5.66
N MET A 181 -0.82 -10.31 6.51
CA MET A 181 -0.73 -10.40 7.96
C MET A 181 -2.08 -10.02 8.55
N VAL A 182 -2.79 -11.03 9.06
CA VAL A 182 -4.13 -10.85 9.66
C VAL A 182 -4.01 -10.59 11.17
N PRO A 183 -4.77 -9.65 11.75
CA PRO A 183 -4.73 -9.39 13.19
C PRO A 183 -5.08 -10.64 14.01
N LYS A 184 -4.36 -10.86 15.12
CA LYS A 184 -4.54 -12.03 16.01
C LYS A 184 -5.98 -12.20 16.54
N GLN A 185 -6.77 -11.11 16.60
CA GLN A 185 -8.14 -11.14 17.11
C GLN A 185 -9.12 -11.85 16.16
N GLN A 186 -8.95 -11.73 14.84
CA GLN A 186 -9.80 -12.41 13.84
C GLN A 186 -9.51 -13.92 13.77
N GLN A 187 -8.26 -14.33 13.98
CA GLN A 187 -7.86 -15.74 14.04
C GLN A 187 -8.52 -16.50 15.21
N ARG A 188 -8.84 -15.80 16.31
CA ARG A 188 -9.54 -16.40 17.48
C ARG A 188 -11.04 -16.56 17.25
N GLN A 189 -11.66 -15.73 16.41
CA GLN A 189 -13.09 -15.81 16.10
C GLN A 189 -13.38 -16.91 15.06
N GLN A 190 -12.55 -17.08 14.03
CA GLN A 190 -12.70 -18.18 13.06
C GLN A 190 -12.63 -19.56 13.72
N LYS A 191 -11.70 -19.76 14.67
CA LYS A 191 -11.60 -21.01 15.45
C LYS A 191 -12.76 -21.30 16.40
N LYS A 192 -13.65 -20.33 16.65
CA LYS A 192 -14.86 -20.50 17.48
C LYS A 192 -16.12 -20.79 16.66
N VAL A 193 -16.12 -20.51 15.36
CA VAL A 193 -17.26 -20.78 14.47
C VAL A 193 -17.16 -22.18 13.84
N GLU A 194 -15.94 -22.72 13.75
CA GLU A 194 -15.67 -24.09 13.29
C GLU A 194 -15.75 -25.15 14.42
N LYS A 195 -16.16 -24.74 15.63
CA LYS A 195 -16.47 -25.62 16.76
C LYS A 195 -17.93 -25.45 17.15
#